data_AF-A0A0R3TB15-F1
#
_entry.id   AF-A0A0R3TB15-F1
#
_cell.length_a   1.000
_cell.length_b   1.000
_cell.length_c   1.000
_cell.angle_alpha   90.00
_cell.angle_beta   90.00
_cell.angle_gamma   90.00
#
_symmetry.space_group_name_H-M   'P 1'
#
loop_
_entity.id
_entity.type
_entity.pdbx_description
1 polymer ?
#
loop_
_entity_poly.entity_id
_entity_poly.type
_entity_poly.pdbx_seq_one_letter_code
_entity_poly.pdbx_strand_id
1 'polypeptide(L)' 'MSGEDVIDCLVAELDKDKSGTVSAKELMEGLGDLGVDVDTVKAFIKDHDKNGDGQLDANEIKQFFKNLL' A
#
# COMPACT_ATOMS: atom_id res chain seq x y z
N MET A 1 19.10 9.95 1.05
CA MET A 1 17.92 9.08 1.22
C MET A 1 17.20 9.12 -0.09
N SER A 2 17.22 8.02 -0.83
CA SER A 2 16.55 7.93 -2.14
C SER A 2 15.05 7.81 -1.91
N GLY A 3 14.23 8.29 -2.85
CA GLY A 3 12.76 8.15 -2.75
C GLY A 3 12.30 6.69 -2.57
N GLU A 4 13.09 5.74 -3.07
CA GLU A 4 12.88 4.30 -2.93
C GLU A 4 12.91 3.84 -1.46
N ASP A 5 13.80 4.40 -0.63
CA ASP A 5 13.93 4.03 0.79
C ASP A 5 12.68 4.40 1.60
N VAL A 6 12.03 5.52 1.23
CA VAL A 6 10.83 6.01 1.93
C VAL A 6 9.64 5.11 1.63
N ILE A 7 9.58 4.56 0.42
CA ILE A 7 8.55 3.61 0.00
C ILE A 7 8.71 2.28 0.72
N ASP A 8 9.94 1.75 0.78
CA ASP A 8 10.19 0.48 1.47
C ASP A 8 9.85 0.59 2.98
N CYS A 9 10.07 1.74 3.62
CA CYS A 9 9.62 1.96 5.00
C CYS A 9 8.10 1.99 5.14
N LEU A 10 7.38 2.66 4.24
CA LEU A 10 5.91 2.71 4.28
C LEU A 10 5.29 1.33 4.05
N VAL A 11 5.82 0.58 3.08
CA VAL A 11 5.40 -0.80 2.81
C VAL A 11 5.67 -1.66 4.03
N ALA A 12 6.87 -1.61 4.60
CA ALA A 12 7.23 -2.42 5.77
C ALA A 12 6.43 -2.09 7.04
N GLU A 13 5.93 -0.87 7.18
CA GLU A 13 5.10 -0.48 8.33
C GLU A 13 3.66 -1.02 8.21
N LEU A 14 3.18 -1.18 6.98
CA LEU A 14 1.83 -1.67 6.66
C LEU A 14 1.80 -3.19 6.46
N ASP A 15 2.85 -3.77 5.89
CA ASP A 15 3.07 -5.20 5.64
C ASP A 15 3.35 -5.93 6.97
N LYS A 16 2.26 -6.31 7.64
CA LYS A 16 2.29 -7.00 8.94
C LYS A 16 2.72 -8.45 8.78
N ASP A 17 2.38 -9.07 7.65
CA ASP A 17 2.66 -10.47 7.38
C ASP A 17 4.04 -10.71 6.73
N LYS A 18 4.74 -9.63 6.36
CA LYS A 18 6.03 -9.63 5.65
C LYS A 18 5.96 -10.34 4.31
N SER A 19 4.82 -10.28 3.65
CA SER A 19 4.63 -10.84 2.30
C SER A 19 5.40 -10.06 1.24
N GLY A 20 5.81 -8.82 1.52
CA GLY A 20 6.35 -7.88 0.54
C GLY A 20 5.27 -7.19 -0.31
N THR A 21 4.00 -7.40 0.06
CA THR A 21 2.83 -6.79 -0.55
C THR A 21 1.95 -6.22 0.56
N VAL A 22 1.09 -5.27 0.24
CA VAL A 22 0.13 -4.73 1.21
C VAL A 22 -1.26 -5.11 0.74
N SER A 23 -1.82 -6.12 1.40
CA SER A 23 -3.18 -6.55 1.13
C SER A 23 -4.20 -5.52 1.62
N ALA A 24 -5.43 -5.55 1.07
CA ALA A 24 -6.51 -4.70 1.55
C ALA A 24 -6.82 -4.88 3.04
N LYS A 25 -6.54 -6.07 3.56
CA LYS A 25 -6.74 -6.38 4.97
C LYS A 25 -5.66 -5.73 5.83
N GLU A 26 -4.40 -5.77 5.40
CA GLU A 26 -3.29 -5.14 6.13
C GLU A 26 -3.34 -3.63 6.07
N LEU A 27 -3.68 -3.08 4.89
CA LEU A 27 -3.94 -1.65 4.76
C LEU A 27 -5.10 -1.23 5.67
N MET A 28 -6.16 -2.04 5.75
CA MET A 28 -7.30 -1.80 6.63
C MET A 28 -6.94 -1.94 8.11
N GLU A 29 -6.10 -2.89 8.51
CA GLU A 29 -5.65 -3.03 9.90
C GLU A 29 -4.71 -1.87 10.28
N GLY A 30 -3.79 -1.48 9.40
CA GLY A 30 -2.89 -0.35 9.63
C GLY A 30 -3.58 1.01 9.61
N LEU A 31 -4.53 1.23 8.69
CA LEU A 31 -5.29 2.48 8.59
C LEU A 31 -6.52 2.52 9.49
N GLY A 32 -7.03 1.36 9.92
CA GLY A 32 -8.10 1.25 10.91
C GLY A 32 -7.66 1.76 12.28
N ASP A 33 -6.38 1.55 12.64
CA ASP A 33 -5.76 2.20 13.81
C ASP A 33 -5.69 3.74 13.66
N LEU A 34 -5.62 4.25 12.42
CA LEU A 34 -5.66 5.67 12.08
C LEU A 34 -7.09 6.22 11.91
N GLY A 35 -8.13 5.39 12.05
CA GLY A 35 -9.54 5.78 11.95
C GLY A 35 -10.04 6.00 10.51
N VAL A 36 -9.38 5.41 9.52
CA VAL A 36 -9.79 5.50 8.10
C VAL A 36 -10.78 4.38 7.76
N ASP A 37 -11.81 4.73 6.98
CA ASP A 37 -12.89 3.83 6.61
C ASP A 37 -12.48 2.80 5.54
N VAL A 38 -13.05 1.59 5.62
CA VAL A 38 -12.74 0.44 4.77
C VAL A 38 -13.02 0.71 3.30
N ASP A 39 -14.08 1.48 3.01
CA ASP A 39 -14.42 1.87 1.64
C ASP A 39 -13.38 2.79 1.02
N THR A 40 -12.75 3.65 1.83
CA THR A 40 -11.64 4.52 1.39
C THR A 40 -10.41 3.68 1.03
N VAL A 41 -10.09 2.69 1.86
CA VAL A 41 -8.99 1.75 1.63
C VAL A 41 -9.22 0.93 0.37
N LYS A 42 -10.42 0.38 0.19
CA LYS A 42 -10.77 -0.38 -1.01
C LYS A 42 -10.75 0.48 -2.27
N ALA A 43 -11.22 1.72 -2.20
CA ALA A 43 -11.16 2.65 -3.33
C ALA A 43 -9.71 2.99 -3.69
N PHE A 44 -8.86 3.24 -2.68
CA PHE A 44 -7.44 3.52 -2.87
C PHE A 44 -6.71 2.34 -3.51
N ILE A 45 -6.95 1.12 -3.01
CA ILE A 45 -6.36 -0.10 -3.58
C ILE A 45 -6.85 -0.27 -5.00
N LYS A 46 -8.15 -0.18 -5.25
CA LYS A 46 -8.69 -0.34 -6.61
C LYS A 46 -8.18 0.69 -7.62
N ASP A 47 -7.84 1.89 -7.18
CA ASP A 47 -7.30 2.95 -8.06
C ASP A 47 -5.81 2.72 -8.39
N HIS A 48 -5.09 2.00 -7.53
CA HIS A 48 -3.64 1.81 -7.65
C HIS A 48 -3.20 0.38 -7.97
N ASP A 49 -4.06 -0.60 -7.71
CA ASP A 49 -3.97 -1.99 -8.09
C ASP A 49 -4.08 -2.08 -9.62
N LYS A 50 -2.93 -2.17 -10.28
CA LYS A 50 -2.84 -2.26 -11.75
C LYS A 50 -2.92 -3.70 -12.21
N ASN A 51 -2.51 -4.64 -11.37
CA ASN A 51 -2.48 -6.06 -11.68
C ASN A 51 -3.87 -6.71 -11.50
N GLY A 52 -4.77 -6.07 -10.74
CA GLY A 52 -6.14 -6.49 -10.45
C GLY A 52 -6.24 -7.63 -9.44
N ASP A 53 -5.22 -7.85 -8.61
CA ASP A 53 -5.15 -8.94 -7.64
C ASP A 53 -5.83 -8.60 -6.30
N GLY A 54 -6.27 -7.35 -6.13
CA GLY A 54 -6.92 -6.85 -4.92
C GLY A 54 -5.95 -6.51 -3.79
N GLN A 55 -4.66 -6.42 -4.09
CA GLN A 55 -3.58 -6.08 -3.18
C GLN A 55 -2.69 -5.02 -3.85
N LEU A 56 -1.78 -4.42 -3.08
CA LEU A 56 -0.79 -3.50 -3.62
C LEU A 56 0.59 -4.09 -3.41
N ASP A 57 1.23 -4.50 -4.50
CA ASP A 57 2.60 -4.99 -4.43
C ASP A 57 3.57 -3.85 -4.10
N ALA A 58 4.71 -4.15 -3.47
CA ALA A 58 5.79 -3.18 -3.32
C ALA A 58 6.19 -2.52 -4.66
N ASN A 59 6.09 -3.26 -5.77
CA ASN A 59 6.39 -2.73 -7.10
C ASN A 59 5.32 -1.73 -7.60
N GLU A 60 4.06 -1.97 -7.30
CA GLU A 60 2.95 -1.08 -7.67
C GLU A 60 2.99 0.21 -6.85
N ILE A 61 3.25 0.11 -5.56
CA ILE A 61 3.45 1.26 -4.67
C ILE A 61 4.66 2.07 -5.13
N LYS A 62 5.79 1.42 -5.44
CA LYS A 62 6.98 2.10 -5.99
C LYS A 62 6.66 2.81 -7.29
N GLN A 63 5.95 2.16 -8.22
CA GLN A 63 5.55 2.78 -9.48
C GLN A 63 4.60 3.96 -9.29
N PHE A 64 3.63 3.86 -8.37
CA PHE A 64 2.69 4.92 -8.07
C PHE A 64 3.42 6.19 -7.58
N PHE A 65 4.25 6.06 -6.56
CA PHE A 65 4.99 7.20 -6.01
C PHE A 65 6.07 7.73 -6.96
N LYS A 66 6.65 6.87 -7.80
CA LYS A 66 7.59 7.28 -8.87
C LYS A 66 6.90 8.04 -10.01
N ASN A 67 5.60 7.85 -10.21
CA ASN A 67 4.82 8.62 -11.18
C ASN A 67 4.22 9.90 -10.56
N LEU A 68 4.22 10.01 -9.23
CA LEU A 68 3.73 11.17 -8.49
C LEU A 68 4.83 12.24 -8.23
N LEU A 69 6.11 11.81 -8.21
CA LEU A 69 7.31 12.64 -8.05
C LEU A 69 8.00 12.89 -9.39
#